data_AF-A0A5J4JAL0-F1
#
_entry.id   AF-A0A5J4JAL0-F1
#
_cell.length_a   1.000
_cell.length_b   1.000
_cell.length_c   1.000
_cell.angle_alpha   90.00
_cell.angle_beta   90.00
_cell.angle_gamma   90.00
#
_symmetry.space_group_name_H-M   'P 1'
#
loop_
_entity.id
_entity.type
_entity.pdbx_description
1 polymer ?
#
loop_
_entity_poly.entity_id
_entity_poly.type
_entity_poly.pdbx_seq_one_letter_code
_entity_poly.pdbx_strand_id
1 'polypeptide(L)'
;MKFRRSERLVDMTHYLLQKPRILVPLSFFADRYNSAKSSISEDLTIIKETFEKRGIGTLQTVPGAAGGVKFISRAGRAEADEAISELCTLMENPDRLLPGGYLYMTDLIGNPQLISKVGKLLAAAFSDREIDTIMTVATKGIPIALAAAMYLNVPVVIVRNDSKVTEGPTVSINYVSGSQKRIQTMVLSKRSLREGAKVLIVDDFMKAGGTINGMINLLKEFNASVAGIGVLVESEDTKERLVDDYVSLVKLKDVDVRSQQIKVVEGNYFSKVSTFLEEDAK
;
A
#
# COMPACT_ATOMS: atom_id res chain seq x y z
N MET A 1 7.19 11.79 -36.99
CA MET A 1 6.94 13.21 -36.62
C MET A 1 7.81 13.53 -35.41
N LYS A 2 8.60 14.61 -35.42
CA LYS A 2 9.52 14.94 -34.31
C LYS A 2 8.71 15.58 -33.18
N PHE A 3 8.70 14.96 -32.00
CA PHE A 3 8.01 15.50 -30.83
C PHE A 3 8.68 16.81 -30.38
N ARG A 4 7.86 17.81 -30.07
CA ARG A 4 8.33 19.02 -29.36
C ARG A 4 8.64 18.65 -27.91
N ARG A 5 9.50 19.44 -27.25
CA ARG A 5 9.86 19.21 -25.83
C ARG A 5 8.63 19.15 -24.92
N SER A 6 7.67 20.05 -25.13
CA SER A 6 6.41 20.09 -24.36
C SER A 6 5.60 18.79 -24.50
N GLU A 7 5.46 18.28 -25.72
CA GLU A 7 4.73 17.02 -25.99
C GLU A 7 5.46 15.83 -25.36
N ARG A 8 6.79 15.82 -25.45
CA ARG A 8 7.63 14.79 -24.85
C ARG A 8 7.52 14.77 -23.33
N LEU A 9 7.56 15.92 -22.67
CA LEU A 9 7.39 16.00 -21.22
C LEU A 9 6.03 15.47 -20.76
N VAL A 10 4.95 15.77 -21.48
CA VAL A 10 3.61 15.26 -21.17
C VAL A 10 3.54 13.75 -21.32
N ASP A 11 4.01 13.20 -22.45
CA ASP A 11 3.99 11.74 -22.68
C ASP A 11 4.92 10.99 -21.71
N MET A 12 6.13 11.50 -21.44
CA MET A 12 7.06 10.90 -20.47
C MET A 12 6.48 10.89 -19.06
N THR A 13 5.87 12.01 -18.63
CA THR A 13 5.19 12.10 -17.33
C THR A 13 4.09 11.04 -17.23
N HIS A 14 3.22 10.96 -18.24
CA HIS A 14 2.16 9.96 -18.30
C HIS A 14 2.70 8.52 -18.27
N TYR A 15 3.72 8.24 -19.07
CA TYR A 15 4.34 6.91 -19.16
C TYR A 15 4.93 6.46 -17.83
N LEU A 16 5.65 7.35 -17.14
CA LEU A 16 6.29 7.04 -15.86
C LEU A 16 5.26 6.81 -14.76
N LEU A 17 4.19 7.62 -14.71
CA LEU A 17 3.10 7.46 -13.73
C LEU A 17 2.31 6.16 -13.91
N GLN A 18 2.13 5.69 -15.15
CA GLN A 18 1.45 4.42 -15.43
C GLN A 18 2.31 3.19 -15.14
N LYS A 19 3.63 3.35 -15.02
CA LYS A 19 4.59 2.24 -14.89
C LYS A 19 5.54 2.46 -13.71
N PRO A 20 5.03 2.58 -12.47
CA PRO A 20 5.90 2.73 -11.31
C PRO A 20 6.78 1.49 -11.13
N ARG A 21 7.96 1.70 -10.55
CA ARG A 21 9.00 0.69 -10.25
C ARG A 21 9.55 -0.11 -11.44
N ILE A 22 9.14 0.19 -12.67
CA ILE A 22 9.74 -0.38 -13.89
C ILE A 22 10.97 0.44 -14.27
N LEU A 23 12.12 -0.23 -14.46
CA LEU A 23 13.30 0.41 -15.02
C LEU A 23 13.10 0.61 -16.52
N VAL A 24 13.10 1.86 -16.97
CA VAL A 24 12.94 2.23 -18.38
C VAL A 24 14.30 2.70 -18.91
N PRO A 25 14.89 2.01 -19.90
CA PRO A 25 16.15 2.44 -20.50
C PRO A 25 16.04 3.82 -21.14
N LEU A 26 17.11 4.64 -21.07
CA LEU A 26 17.11 5.95 -21.74
C LEU A 26 16.97 5.82 -23.27
N SER A 27 17.47 4.72 -23.86
CA SER A 27 17.30 4.42 -25.28
C SER A 27 15.83 4.29 -25.67
N PHE A 28 14.98 3.71 -24.81
CA PHE A 28 13.55 3.59 -25.10
C PHE A 28 12.91 4.95 -25.38
N PHE A 29 13.17 5.96 -24.54
CA PHE A 29 12.65 7.30 -24.76
C PHE A 29 13.34 8.03 -25.92
N ALA A 30 14.66 7.83 -26.09
CA ALA A 30 15.40 8.41 -27.21
C ALA A 30 14.82 7.95 -28.55
N ASP A 31 14.55 6.65 -28.69
CA ASP A 31 13.98 6.03 -29.88
C ASP A 31 12.51 6.46 -30.06
N ARG A 32 11.71 6.40 -28.98
CA ARG A 32 10.28 6.78 -28.99
C ARG A 32 10.05 8.20 -29.49
N TYR A 33 10.91 9.15 -29.11
CA TYR A 33 10.75 10.56 -29.46
C TYR A 33 11.72 11.03 -30.54
N ASN A 34 12.51 10.13 -31.12
CA ASN A 34 13.57 10.44 -32.09
C ASN A 34 14.45 11.63 -31.62
N SER A 35 14.97 11.52 -30.39
CA SER A 35 15.68 12.58 -29.68
C SER A 35 16.97 12.06 -29.05
N ALA A 36 17.99 12.90 -28.91
CA ALA A 36 19.25 12.50 -28.29
C ALA A 36 19.08 12.13 -26.80
N LYS A 37 19.87 11.18 -26.29
CA LYS A 37 19.82 10.76 -24.87
C LYS A 37 20.11 11.92 -23.90
N SER A 38 20.91 12.90 -24.29
CA SER A 38 21.15 14.13 -23.51
C SER A 38 19.86 14.92 -23.32
N SER A 39 19.09 15.14 -24.39
CA SER A 39 17.79 15.83 -24.32
C SER A 39 16.76 15.08 -23.47
N ILE A 40 16.75 13.73 -23.55
CA ILE A 40 15.91 12.91 -22.67
C ILE A 40 16.31 13.08 -21.21
N SER A 41 17.62 13.12 -20.92
CA SER A 41 18.13 13.27 -19.56
C SER A 41 17.73 14.62 -18.96
N GLU A 42 17.82 15.72 -19.72
CA GLU A 42 17.35 17.03 -19.28
C GLU A 42 15.86 17.03 -18.95
N ASP A 43 15.03 16.36 -19.75
CA ASP A 43 13.60 16.25 -19.48
C ASP A 43 13.29 15.40 -18.26
N LEU A 44 14.04 14.31 -18.05
CA LEU A 44 13.91 13.50 -16.84
C LEU A 44 14.31 14.30 -15.59
N THR A 45 15.32 15.18 -15.67
CA THR A 45 15.66 16.08 -14.56
C THR A 45 14.49 17.01 -14.23
N ILE A 46 13.86 17.64 -15.24
CA ILE A 46 12.67 18.49 -15.03
C ILE A 46 11.53 17.70 -14.38
N ILE A 47 11.26 16.49 -14.88
CA ILE A 47 10.20 15.64 -14.33
C ILE A 47 10.54 15.24 -12.88
N LYS A 48 11.79 14.88 -12.59
CA LYS A 48 12.25 14.52 -11.25
C LYS A 48 12.03 15.67 -10.27
N GLU A 49 12.56 16.85 -10.58
CA GLU A 49 12.43 18.04 -9.72
C GLU A 49 10.95 18.40 -9.50
N THR A 50 10.14 18.32 -10.56
CA THR A 50 8.70 18.58 -10.48
C THR A 50 8.00 17.54 -9.61
N PHE A 51 8.32 16.26 -9.75
CA PHE A 51 7.72 15.18 -8.97
C PHE A 51 8.06 15.29 -7.49
N GLU A 52 9.32 15.58 -7.17
CA GLU A 52 9.79 15.72 -5.80
C GLU A 52 9.14 16.93 -5.14
N LYS A 53 9.19 18.10 -5.79
CA LYS A 53 8.56 19.35 -5.30
C LYS A 53 7.04 19.25 -5.12
N ARG A 54 6.37 18.41 -5.90
CA ARG A 54 4.91 18.22 -5.84
C ARG A 54 4.49 17.04 -4.96
N GLY A 55 5.41 16.34 -4.30
CA GLY A 55 5.09 15.16 -3.48
C GLY A 55 4.57 13.97 -4.30
N ILE A 56 4.81 13.92 -5.61
CA ILE A 56 4.31 12.85 -6.50
C ILE A 56 5.14 11.57 -6.34
N GLY A 57 6.46 11.73 -6.21
CA GLY A 57 7.42 10.65 -6.16
C GLY A 57 8.83 11.12 -6.53
N THR A 58 9.72 10.18 -6.78
CA THR A 58 11.09 10.47 -7.24
C THR A 58 11.43 9.63 -8.47
N LEU A 59 12.33 10.14 -9.29
CA LEU A 59 12.94 9.40 -10.39
C LEU A 59 14.32 8.91 -9.97
N GLN A 60 14.43 7.61 -9.75
CA GLN A 60 15.70 6.95 -9.48
C GLN A 60 16.42 6.70 -10.82
N THR A 61 17.62 7.24 -10.96
CA THR A 61 18.47 6.99 -12.13
C THR A 61 19.44 5.84 -11.84
N VAL A 62 19.48 4.87 -12.75
CA VAL A 62 20.46 3.77 -12.72
C VAL A 62 21.49 4.06 -13.82
N PRO A 63 22.78 4.26 -13.49
CA PRO A 63 23.81 4.57 -14.48
C PRO A 63 24.20 3.34 -15.32
N GLY A 64 24.87 3.58 -16.45
CA GLY A 64 25.42 2.54 -17.32
C GLY A 64 24.62 2.27 -18.60
N ALA A 65 25.16 1.42 -19.49
CA ALA A 65 24.59 1.15 -20.82
C ALA A 65 23.23 0.43 -20.77
N ALA A 66 23.04 -0.44 -19.77
CA ALA A 66 21.76 -1.08 -19.43
C ALA A 66 20.97 -0.28 -18.36
N GLY A 67 21.45 0.91 -18.03
CA GLY A 67 20.84 1.81 -17.07
C GLY A 67 19.58 2.48 -17.62
N GLY A 68 18.96 3.31 -16.79
CA GLY A 68 17.65 3.85 -17.08
C GLY A 68 17.13 4.76 -15.98
N VAL A 69 15.83 5.04 -16.06
CA VAL A 69 15.09 5.73 -15.02
C VAL A 69 13.99 4.84 -14.48
N LYS A 70 13.73 4.93 -13.19
CA LYS A 70 12.67 4.20 -12.50
C LYS A 70 11.88 5.20 -11.66
N PHE A 71 10.57 5.29 -11.91
CA PHE A 71 9.69 6.10 -11.08
C PHE A 71 9.34 5.35 -9.79
N ILE A 72 9.57 5.99 -8.65
CA ILE A 72 9.21 5.48 -7.32
C ILE A 72 8.17 6.42 -6.73
N SER A 73 6.97 5.92 -6.48
CA SER A 73 5.96 6.69 -5.78
C SER A 73 6.39 6.92 -4.33
N ARG A 74 6.28 8.17 -3.89
CA ARG A 74 6.52 8.61 -2.51
C ARG A 74 5.39 9.55 -2.12
N ALA A 75 5.22 9.78 -0.83
CA ALA A 75 4.31 10.77 -0.30
C ALA A 75 5.12 11.89 0.36
N GLY A 76 4.67 13.13 0.18
CA GLY A 76 5.15 14.25 0.99
C GLY A 76 4.58 14.19 2.40
N ARG A 77 5.23 14.86 3.36
CA ARG A 77 4.79 14.83 4.75
C ARG A 77 3.46 15.56 4.93
N ALA A 78 3.25 16.71 4.29
CA ALA A 78 2.01 17.46 4.40
C ALA A 78 0.84 16.74 3.72
N GLU A 79 1.09 16.13 2.56
CA GLU A 79 0.09 15.28 1.89
C GLU A 79 -0.34 14.09 2.77
N ALA A 80 0.61 13.42 3.42
CA ALA A 80 0.32 12.33 4.34
C ALA A 80 -0.48 12.79 5.56
N ASP A 81 -0.11 13.94 6.14
CA ASP A 81 -0.79 14.54 7.29
C ASP A 81 -2.23 14.93 6.96
N GLU A 82 -2.44 15.57 5.82
CA GLU A 82 -3.78 15.93 5.32
C GLU A 82 -4.64 14.69 5.11
N ALA A 83 -4.11 13.66 4.46
CA ALA A 83 -4.85 12.42 4.18
C ALA A 83 -5.18 11.62 5.46
N ILE A 84 -4.24 11.53 6.42
CA ILE A 84 -4.48 10.84 7.70
C ILE A 84 -5.47 11.64 8.56
N SER A 85 -5.37 12.97 8.57
CA SER A 85 -6.31 13.84 9.29
C SER A 85 -7.73 13.77 8.72
N GLU A 86 -7.86 13.74 7.40
CA GLU A 86 -9.13 13.51 6.70
C GLU A 86 -9.73 12.15 7.11
N LEU A 87 -8.93 11.08 7.10
CA LEU A 87 -9.37 9.75 7.53
C LEU A 87 -9.82 9.74 8.99
N CYS A 88 -9.06 10.35 9.91
CA CYS A 88 -9.42 10.44 11.33
C CYS A 88 -10.76 11.14 11.50
N THR A 89 -10.93 12.31 10.88
CA THR A 89 -12.17 13.10 10.93
C THR A 89 -13.36 12.31 10.40
N LEU A 90 -13.21 11.63 9.27
CA LEU A 90 -14.28 10.80 8.70
C LEU A 90 -14.64 9.64 9.63
N MET A 91 -13.65 8.99 10.24
CA MET A 91 -13.82 7.81 11.10
C MET A 91 -14.34 8.14 12.50
N GLU A 92 -14.15 9.37 12.98
CA GLU A 92 -14.62 9.81 14.31
C GLU A 92 -16.14 10.06 14.36
N ASN A 93 -16.85 9.99 13.23
CA ASN A 93 -18.31 10.12 13.18
C ASN A 93 -19.00 9.00 14.02
N PRO A 94 -19.77 9.35 15.07
CA PRO A 94 -20.50 8.40 15.92
C PRO A 94 -21.42 7.43 15.17
N ASP A 95 -21.99 7.85 14.03
CA ASP A 95 -22.90 7.02 13.22
C ASP A 95 -22.21 5.77 12.65
N ARG A 96 -20.87 5.74 12.68
CA ARG A 96 -20.08 4.60 12.25
C ARG A 96 -19.93 3.53 13.31
N LEU A 97 -20.32 3.80 14.56
CA LEU A 97 -20.15 2.84 15.64
C LEU A 97 -21.15 1.67 15.51
N LEU A 98 -20.61 0.46 15.47
CA LEU A 98 -21.37 -0.78 15.38
C LEU A 98 -21.27 -1.60 16.69
N PRO A 99 -22.25 -2.48 16.96
CA PRO A 99 -22.21 -3.36 18.14
C PRO A 99 -20.92 -4.17 18.22
N GLY A 100 -20.30 -4.21 19.40
CA GLY A 100 -19.03 -4.92 19.62
C GLY A 100 -17.76 -4.07 19.40
N GLY A 101 -17.93 -2.75 19.23
CA GLY A 101 -16.83 -1.80 19.08
C GLY A 101 -16.21 -1.83 17.69
N TYR A 102 -17.01 -2.19 16.66
CA TYR A 102 -16.57 -2.12 15.27
C TYR A 102 -16.91 -0.78 14.66
N LEU A 103 -16.12 -0.39 13.66
CA LEU A 103 -16.36 0.82 12.89
C LEU A 103 -16.89 0.46 11.50
N TYR A 104 -17.95 1.15 11.07
CA TYR A 104 -18.44 1.09 9.71
C TYR A 104 -17.51 1.87 8.78
N MET A 105 -16.74 1.13 7.97
CA MET A 105 -15.76 1.69 7.02
C MET A 105 -16.08 1.36 5.55
N THR A 106 -17.23 0.73 5.27
CA THR A 106 -17.50 0.18 3.94
C THR A 106 -17.60 1.26 2.86
N ASP A 107 -18.20 2.41 3.18
CA ASP A 107 -18.28 3.58 2.31
C ASP A 107 -16.91 4.22 2.06
N LEU A 108 -16.06 4.27 3.10
CA LEU A 108 -14.69 4.79 3.00
C LEU A 108 -13.83 3.90 2.11
N ILE A 109 -13.90 2.58 2.31
CA ILE A 109 -13.19 1.58 1.50
C ILE A 109 -13.75 1.53 0.07
N GLY A 110 -15.02 1.86 -0.12
CA GLY A 110 -15.65 1.95 -1.44
C GLY A 110 -15.30 3.23 -2.20
N ASN A 111 -14.70 4.24 -1.56
CA ASN A 111 -14.37 5.53 -2.17
C ASN A 111 -13.02 5.45 -2.92
N PRO A 112 -13.00 5.56 -4.27
CA PRO A 112 -11.78 5.40 -5.04
C PRO A 112 -10.73 6.47 -4.76
N GLN A 113 -11.14 7.72 -4.51
CA GLN A 113 -10.23 8.82 -4.21
C GLN A 113 -9.54 8.60 -2.87
N LEU A 114 -10.30 8.22 -1.85
CA LEU A 114 -9.76 7.95 -0.52
C LEU A 114 -8.85 6.73 -0.52
N ILE A 115 -9.26 5.64 -1.16
CA ILE A 115 -8.46 4.42 -1.24
C ILE A 115 -7.21 4.60 -2.10
N SER A 116 -7.25 5.45 -3.12
CA SER A 116 -6.05 5.84 -3.87
C SER A 116 -5.02 6.54 -2.97
N LYS A 117 -5.46 7.49 -2.12
CA LYS A 117 -4.59 8.14 -1.11
C LYS A 117 -4.01 7.12 -0.14
N VAL A 118 -4.85 6.27 0.44
CA VAL A 118 -4.43 5.18 1.37
C VAL A 118 -3.40 4.27 0.70
N GLY A 119 -3.68 3.82 -0.52
CA GLY A 119 -2.78 2.97 -1.30
C GLY A 119 -1.43 3.64 -1.56
N LYS A 120 -1.43 4.93 -1.91
CA LYS A 120 -0.20 5.72 -2.09
C LYS A 120 0.61 5.80 -0.79
N LEU A 121 -0.02 6.10 0.34
CA LEU A 121 0.66 6.20 1.64
C LEU A 121 1.29 4.87 2.06
N LEU A 122 0.54 3.77 1.95
CA LEU A 122 1.04 2.43 2.25
C LEU A 122 2.19 2.05 1.30
N ALA A 123 2.04 2.29 -0.01
CA ALA A 123 3.11 2.04 -0.97
C ALA A 123 4.37 2.87 -0.66
N ALA A 124 4.22 4.15 -0.32
CA ALA A 124 5.31 5.03 0.04
C ALA A 124 6.08 4.51 1.27
N ALA A 125 5.36 4.04 2.31
CA ALA A 125 5.96 3.49 3.53
C ALA A 125 6.85 2.26 3.29
N PHE A 126 6.61 1.51 2.21
CA PHE A 126 7.37 0.31 1.87
C PHE A 126 8.14 0.41 0.54
N SER A 127 8.27 1.62 -0.01
CA SER A 127 8.85 1.85 -1.34
C SER A 127 10.33 1.46 -1.47
N ASP A 128 11.07 1.47 -0.37
CA ASP A 128 12.46 1.00 -0.27
C ASP A 128 12.60 -0.52 -0.06
N ARG A 129 11.48 -1.22 0.18
CA ARG A 129 11.50 -2.67 0.40
C ARG A 129 11.33 -3.41 -0.92
N GLU A 130 12.04 -4.53 -1.05
CA GLU A 130 11.80 -5.48 -2.13
C GLU A 130 10.52 -6.27 -1.82
N ILE A 131 9.52 -6.11 -2.68
CA ILE A 131 8.20 -6.71 -2.56
C ILE A 131 7.88 -7.37 -3.89
N ASP A 132 7.51 -8.65 -3.86
CA ASP A 132 7.11 -9.41 -5.03
C ASP A 132 5.60 -9.43 -5.20
N THR A 133 4.85 -9.35 -4.09
CA THR A 133 3.38 -9.37 -4.11
C THR A 133 2.79 -8.75 -2.84
N ILE A 134 1.55 -8.29 -2.94
CA ILE A 134 0.74 -7.88 -1.79
C ILE A 134 -0.24 -8.99 -1.44
N MET A 135 -0.33 -9.36 -0.17
CA MET A 135 -1.31 -10.32 0.34
C MET A 135 -2.34 -9.63 1.22
N THR A 136 -3.60 -10.00 1.07
CA THR A 136 -4.69 -9.59 1.97
C THR A 136 -5.68 -10.73 2.16
N VAL A 137 -6.56 -10.63 3.15
CA VAL A 137 -7.67 -11.55 3.34
C VAL A 137 -8.96 -10.96 2.79
N ALA A 138 -9.80 -11.80 2.19
CA ALA A 138 -11.11 -11.38 1.76
C ALA A 138 -11.98 -10.90 2.94
N THR A 139 -12.74 -9.82 2.83
CA THR A 139 -13.05 -9.04 1.62
C THR A 139 -12.64 -7.58 1.66
N LYS A 140 -12.67 -6.94 2.85
CA LYS A 140 -12.54 -5.48 2.99
C LYS A 140 -11.13 -4.96 2.72
N GLY A 141 -10.09 -5.77 2.95
CA GLY A 141 -8.72 -5.42 2.62
C GLY A 141 -8.40 -5.40 1.11
N ILE A 142 -9.23 -6.01 0.26
CA ILE A 142 -8.97 -6.17 -1.19
C ILE A 142 -8.78 -4.82 -1.91
N PRO A 143 -9.67 -3.81 -1.78
CA PRO A 143 -9.49 -2.54 -2.47
C PRO A 143 -8.23 -1.79 -2.02
N ILE A 144 -7.89 -1.88 -0.73
CA ILE A 144 -6.70 -1.24 -0.13
C ILE A 144 -5.44 -1.90 -0.69
N ALA A 145 -5.39 -3.24 -0.69
CA ALA A 145 -4.28 -4.01 -1.25
C ALA A 145 -4.08 -3.73 -2.74
N LEU A 146 -5.17 -3.65 -3.52
CA LEU A 146 -5.11 -3.31 -4.94
C LEU A 146 -4.57 -1.90 -5.17
N ALA A 147 -5.03 -0.91 -4.40
CA ALA A 147 -4.55 0.46 -4.52
C ALA A 147 -3.05 0.57 -4.21
N ALA A 148 -2.56 -0.06 -3.14
CA ALA A 148 -1.14 -0.12 -2.83
C ALA A 148 -0.34 -0.86 -3.92
N ALA A 149 -0.88 -1.94 -4.47
CA ALA A 149 -0.26 -2.74 -5.52
C ALA A 149 -0.07 -1.95 -6.82
N MET A 150 -0.98 -1.04 -7.16
CA MET A 150 -0.85 -0.17 -8.34
C MET A 150 0.37 0.74 -8.24
N TYR A 151 0.67 1.29 -7.05
CA TYR A 151 1.85 2.13 -6.82
C TYR A 151 3.15 1.33 -6.68
N LEU A 152 3.07 0.10 -6.15
CA LEU A 152 4.21 -0.80 -6.01
C LEU A 152 4.48 -1.64 -7.27
N ASN A 153 3.56 -1.64 -8.25
CA ASN A 153 3.60 -2.42 -9.48
C ASN A 153 3.88 -3.92 -9.23
N VAL A 154 3.10 -4.52 -8.33
CA VAL A 154 3.19 -5.95 -7.96
C VAL A 154 1.80 -6.59 -7.97
N PRO A 155 1.68 -7.91 -8.20
CA PRO A 155 0.40 -8.61 -8.13
C PRO A 155 -0.19 -8.64 -6.70
N VAL A 156 -1.50 -8.83 -6.61
CA VAL A 156 -2.23 -9.06 -5.35
C VAL A 156 -2.64 -10.53 -5.23
N VAL A 157 -2.42 -11.09 -4.05
CA VAL A 157 -2.88 -12.42 -3.63
C VAL A 157 -3.96 -12.26 -2.57
N ILE A 158 -5.08 -12.94 -2.78
CA ILE A 158 -6.25 -12.86 -1.89
C ILE A 158 -6.40 -14.19 -1.17
N VAL A 159 -6.20 -14.16 0.14
CA VAL A 159 -6.47 -15.28 1.04
C VAL A 159 -7.98 -15.37 1.28
N ARG A 160 -8.52 -16.58 1.26
CA ARG A 160 -9.96 -16.85 1.47
C ARG A 160 -10.21 -17.54 2.80
N ASN A 161 -11.46 -17.49 3.26
CA ASN A 161 -11.89 -18.21 4.47
C ASN A 161 -12.47 -19.60 4.16
N ASP A 162 -12.66 -19.92 2.89
CA ASP A 162 -13.20 -21.19 2.41
C ASP A 162 -12.50 -21.62 1.11
N SER A 163 -12.35 -22.94 0.94
CA SER A 163 -11.79 -23.50 -0.30
C SER A 163 -12.83 -23.47 -1.43
N LYS A 164 -12.39 -23.11 -2.65
CA LYS A 164 -13.20 -23.26 -3.86
C LYS A 164 -12.59 -24.33 -4.77
N VAL A 165 -13.43 -25.20 -5.35
CA VAL A 165 -12.99 -26.28 -6.26
C VAL A 165 -12.19 -25.72 -7.46
N THR A 166 -12.52 -24.50 -7.90
CA THR A 166 -11.87 -23.79 -9.01
C THR A 166 -10.41 -23.41 -8.74
N GLU A 167 -9.91 -23.54 -7.51
CA GLU A 167 -8.56 -23.11 -7.12
C GLU A 167 -7.52 -24.25 -7.11
N GLY A 168 -7.94 -25.49 -7.34
CA GLY A 168 -7.03 -26.65 -7.35
C GLY A 168 -6.44 -26.94 -5.95
N PRO A 169 -5.20 -27.46 -5.87
CA PRO A 169 -4.56 -27.78 -4.60
C PRO A 169 -4.35 -26.54 -3.73
N THR A 170 -4.78 -26.60 -2.48
CA THR A 170 -4.70 -25.50 -1.52
C THR A 170 -3.83 -25.83 -0.32
N VAL A 171 -3.35 -24.79 0.35
CA VAL A 171 -2.83 -24.80 1.70
C VAL A 171 -3.89 -24.20 2.62
N SER A 172 -4.03 -24.74 3.82
CA SER A 172 -4.99 -24.24 4.81
C SER A 172 -4.37 -24.17 6.18
N ILE A 173 -4.67 -23.10 6.90
CA ILE A 173 -4.25 -22.91 8.30
C ILE A 173 -5.43 -22.48 9.15
N ASN A 174 -5.35 -22.75 10.44
CA ASN A 174 -6.33 -22.27 11.41
C ASN A 174 -5.75 -21.09 12.19
N TYR A 175 -6.59 -20.09 12.46
CA TYR A 175 -6.21 -18.90 13.23
C TYR A 175 -7.37 -18.44 14.11
N VAL A 176 -7.06 -17.64 15.12
CA VAL A 176 -8.08 -17.03 15.98
C VAL A 176 -8.35 -15.61 15.50
N SER A 177 -9.56 -15.36 15.02
CA SER A 177 -9.95 -14.02 14.61
C SER A 177 -10.25 -13.14 15.83
N GLY A 178 -9.62 -11.98 15.89
CA GLY A 178 -9.80 -11.02 17.00
C GLY A 178 -11.23 -10.45 17.09
N SER A 179 -11.98 -10.50 15.99
CA SER A 179 -13.37 -10.05 15.95
C SER A 179 -14.34 -11.11 16.48
N GLN A 180 -14.22 -12.35 16.01
CA GLN A 180 -15.17 -13.40 16.32
C GLN A 180 -14.80 -14.26 17.53
N LYS A 181 -13.56 -14.16 18.05
CA LYS A 181 -13.01 -15.02 19.12
C LYS A 181 -13.28 -16.51 18.88
N ARG A 182 -13.24 -16.91 17.60
CA ARG A 182 -13.46 -18.28 17.12
C ARG A 182 -12.31 -18.67 16.21
N ILE A 183 -12.08 -19.98 16.12
CA ILE A 183 -11.16 -20.55 15.15
C ILE A 183 -11.78 -20.37 13.76
N GLN A 184 -11.02 -19.74 12.88
CA GLN A 184 -11.32 -19.59 11.46
C GLN A 184 -10.21 -20.26 10.65
N THR A 185 -10.54 -20.62 9.42
CA THR A 185 -9.57 -21.23 8.49
C THR A 185 -9.24 -20.22 7.39
N MET A 186 -7.96 -20.08 7.08
CA MET A 186 -7.51 -19.36 5.88
C MET A 186 -7.04 -20.36 4.85
N VAL A 187 -7.37 -20.11 3.59
CA VAL A 187 -7.06 -20.99 2.47
C VAL A 187 -6.43 -20.18 1.35
N LEU A 188 -5.39 -20.74 0.74
CA LEU A 188 -4.75 -20.19 -0.44
C LEU A 188 -4.32 -21.30 -1.41
N SER A 189 -4.58 -21.12 -2.70
CA SER A 189 -4.09 -22.05 -3.72
C SER A 189 -2.56 -22.09 -3.75
N LYS A 190 -1.99 -23.28 -3.91
CA LYS A 190 -0.55 -23.47 -4.13
C LYS A 190 -0.04 -22.75 -5.39
N ARG A 191 -0.94 -22.40 -6.32
CA ARG A 191 -0.62 -21.69 -7.56
C ARG A 191 -0.67 -20.16 -7.40
N SER A 192 -1.27 -19.65 -6.33
CA SER A 192 -1.51 -18.21 -6.16
C SER A 192 -0.29 -17.46 -5.64
N LEU A 193 0.65 -18.14 -4.98
CA LEU A 193 1.85 -17.52 -4.44
C LEU A 193 3.08 -18.32 -4.86
N ARG A 194 4.09 -17.61 -5.38
CA ARG A 194 5.39 -18.20 -5.71
C ARG A 194 6.17 -18.53 -4.44
N GLU A 195 6.84 -19.68 -4.45
CA GLU A 195 7.77 -20.04 -3.38
C GLU A 195 8.87 -19.00 -3.19
N GLY A 196 9.19 -18.66 -1.94
CA GLY A 196 10.25 -17.69 -1.62
C GLY A 196 9.87 -16.21 -1.78
N ALA A 197 8.61 -15.90 -2.13
CA ALA A 197 8.18 -14.52 -2.38
C ALA A 197 8.33 -13.61 -1.14
N LYS A 198 8.69 -12.35 -1.38
CA LYS A 198 8.67 -11.27 -0.39
C LYS A 198 7.30 -10.58 -0.41
N VAL A 199 6.53 -10.74 0.67
CA VAL A 199 5.12 -10.39 0.70
C VAL A 199 4.85 -9.20 1.61
N LEU A 200 4.23 -8.15 1.06
CA LEU A 200 3.64 -7.08 1.86
C LEU A 200 2.21 -7.49 2.25
N ILE A 201 1.94 -7.61 3.54
CA ILE A 201 0.59 -7.89 4.03
C ILE A 201 -0.17 -6.57 4.17
N VAL A 202 -1.39 -6.51 3.65
CA VAL A 202 -2.29 -5.35 3.79
C VAL A 202 -3.63 -5.79 4.36
N ASP A 203 -4.12 -5.09 5.38
CA ASP A 203 -5.43 -5.37 6.02
C ASP A 203 -6.19 -4.08 6.35
N ASP A 204 -7.53 -4.14 6.43
CA ASP A 204 -8.34 -2.96 6.72
C ASP A 204 -8.37 -2.61 8.21
N PHE A 205 -8.47 -3.61 9.09
CA PHE A 205 -8.60 -3.40 10.52
C PHE A 205 -7.82 -4.42 11.35
N MET A 206 -6.82 -3.94 12.09
CA MET A 206 -6.07 -4.77 13.02
C MET A 206 -6.51 -4.55 14.47
N LYS A 207 -7.15 -5.57 15.06
CA LYS A 207 -7.38 -5.66 16.50
C LYS A 207 -6.16 -6.24 17.21
N ALA A 208 -6.17 -7.54 17.54
CA ALA A 208 -5.05 -8.21 18.21
C ALA A 208 -3.95 -8.69 17.24
N GLY A 209 -4.19 -8.64 15.92
CA GLY A 209 -3.26 -9.14 14.91
C GLY A 209 -3.41 -10.62 14.56
N GLY A 210 -4.44 -11.33 15.07
CA GLY A 210 -4.63 -12.76 14.83
C GLY A 210 -4.78 -13.14 13.34
N THR A 211 -5.50 -12.32 12.56
CA THR A 211 -5.64 -12.47 11.10
C THR A 211 -4.30 -12.34 10.39
N ILE A 212 -3.53 -11.30 10.74
CA ILE A 212 -2.20 -11.06 10.18
C ILE A 212 -1.25 -12.19 10.55
N ASN A 213 -1.23 -12.62 11.81
CA ASN A 213 -0.43 -13.77 12.25
C ASN A 213 -0.84 -15.07 11.52
N GLY A 214 -2.13 -15.24 11.22
CA GLY A 214 -2.62 -16.24 10.29
C GLY A 214 -1.92 -16.13 8.94
N MET A 215 -2.02 -15.00 8.26
CA MET A 215 -1.33 -14.78 6.97
C MET A 215 0.18 -15.04 7.06
N ILE A 216 0.86 -14.62 8.14
CA ILE A 216 2.29 -14.91 8.37
C ILE A 216 2.56 -16.41 8.44
N ASN A 217 1.74 -17.16 9.16
CA ASN A 217 1.87 -18.63 9.24
C ASN A 217 1.57 -19.30 7.90
N LEU A 218 0.62 -18.77 7.13
CA LEU A 218 0.32 -19.25 5.80
C LEU A 218 1.50 -19.04 4.85
N LEU A 219 2.22 -17.92 4.96
CA LEU A 219 3.42 -17.65 4.15
C LEU A 219 4.54 -18.67 4.39
N LYS A 220 4.67 -19.20 5.61
CA LYS A 220 5.68 -20.23 5.94
C LYS A 220 5.49 -21.49 5.10
N GLU A 221 4.25 -21.87 4.80
CA GLU A 221 3.92 -23.03 3.94
C GLU A 221 4.35 -22.84 2.47
N PHE A 222 4.68 -21.61 2.07
CA PHE A 222 5.21 -21.27 0.75
C PHE A 222 6.70 -20.88 0.80
N ASN A 223 7.39 -21.12 1.92
CA ASN A 223 8.75 -20.62 2.16
C ASN A 223 8.89 -19.10 1.89
N ALA A 224 7.79 -18.35 2.00
CA ALA A 224 7.71 -16.94 1.70
C ALA A 224 8.01 -16.11 2.96
N SER A 225 8.43 -14.87 2.77
CA SER A 225 8.82 -13.97 3.86
C SER A 225 7.95 -12.72 3.90
N VAL A 226 7.76 -12.17 5.10
CA VAL A 226 7.05 -10.91 5.29
C VAL A 226 7.99 -9.75 4.97
N ALA A 227 7.70 -9.03 3.89
CA ALA A 227 8.41 -7.81 3.52
C ALA A 227 7.94 -6.60 4.33
N GLY A 228 6.70 -6.62 4.82
CA GLY A 228 6.11 -5.56 5.64
C GLY A 228 4.64 -5.84 5.92
N ILE A 229 4.05 -5.04 6.81
CA ILE A 229 2.64 -5.15 7.21
C ILE A 229 2.08 -3.73 7.26
N GLY A 230 1.08 -3.43 6.43
CA GLY A 230 0.38 -2.16 6.39
C GLY A 230 -1.09 -2.32 6.73
N VAL A 231 -1.63 -1.51 7.63
CA VAL A 231 -3.04 -1.56 8.01
C VAL A 231 -3.67 -0.18 7.93
N LEU A 232 -4.93 -0.10 7.49
CA LEU A 232 -5.63 1.17 7.47
C LEU A 232 -5.92 1.64 8.90
N VAL A 233 -6.53 0.78 9.72
CA VAL A 233 -6.86 1.08 11.12
C VAL A 233 -6.28 0.04 12.06
N GLU A 234 -5.68 0.49 13.16
CA GLU A 234 -5.35 -0.37 14.31
C GLU A 234 -6.23 -0.03 15.53
N SER A 235 -6.37 -0.98 16.46
CA SER A 235 -7.04 -0.77 17.75
C SER A 235 -6.01 -0.67 18.89
N GLU A 236 -6.17 0.30 19.79
CA GLU A 236 -5.36 0.41 21.01
C GLU A 236 -5.70 -0.71 22.02
N ASP A 237 -6.95 -1.19 22.00
CA ASP A 237 -7.61 -1.89 23.09
C ASP A 237 -7.32 -3.41 23.12
N THR A 238 -6.04 -3.79 23.07
CA THR A 238 -5.62 -5.20 23.07
C THR A 238 -4.58 -5.50 24.13
N LYS A 239 -4.96 -6.35 25.10
CA LYS A 239 -4.08 -6.83 26.18
C LYS A 239 -2.87 -7.64 25.69
N GLU A 240 -3.02 -8.32 24.55
CA GLU A 240 -1.97 -9.10 23.91
C GLU A 240 -1.94 -8.74 22.42
N ARG A 241 -0.86 -8.11 21.99
CA ARG A 241 -0.61 -7.77 20.59
C ARG A 241 0.25 -8.87 19.99
N LEU A 242 -0.19 -9.44 18.87
CA LEU A 242 0.47 -10.60 18.24
C LEU A 242 1.48 -10.21 17.15
N VAL A 243 1.58 -8.92 16.82
CA VAL A 243 2.39 -8.39 15.73
C VAL A 243 2.96 -7.03 16.14
N ASP A 244 4.28 -6.88 16.11
CA ASP A 244 4.98 -5.67 16.60
C ASP A 244 5.49 -4.76 15.48
N ASP A 245 5.87 -5.30 14.32
CA ASP A 245 6.37 -4.50 13.19
C ASP A 245 5.32 -4.37 12.08
N TYR A 246 4.57 -3.27 12.15
CA TYR A 246 3.57 -2.89 11.15
C TYR A 246 3.48 -1.36 11.07
N VAL A 247 2.91 -0.89 9.97
CA VAL A 247 2.55 0.50 9.71
C VAL A 247 1.03 0.63 9.75
N SER A 248 0.50 1.54 10.57
CA SER A 248 -0.93 1.90 10.63
C SER A 248 -1.12 3.36 10.24
N LEU A 249 -2.17 3.66 9.46
CA LEU A 249 -2.52 5.04 9.13
C LEU A 249 -3.32 5.70 10.25
N VAL A 250 -4.28 4.97 10.81
CA VAL A 250 -5.21 5.46 11.83
C VAL A 250 -5.23 4.51 13.02
N LYS A 251 -5.40 5.06 14.22
CA LYS A 251 -5.57 4.32 15.47
C LYS A 251 -6.89 4.66 16.13
N LEU A 252 -7.67 3.62 16.39
CA LEU A 252 -8.87 3.66 17.19
C LEU A 252 -8.49 3.55 18.67
N LYS A 253 -8.63 4.66 19.40
CA LYS A 253 -8.12 4.80 20.77
C LYS A 253 -9.13 4.37 21.82
N ASP A 254 -10.22 5.13 21.92
CA ASP A 254 -11.28 4.91 22.90
C ASP A 254 -12.59 4.67 22.14
N VAL A 255 -13.29 3.59 22.47
CA VAL A 255 -14.60 3.28 21.88
C VAL A 255 -15.58 3.01 23.00
N ASP A 256 -16.46 3.97 23.25
CA ASP A 256 -17.54 3.81 24.20
C ASP A 256 -18.86 3.59 23.46
N VAL A 257 -19.26 2.31 23.41
CA VAL A 257 -20.52 1.88 22.81
C VAL A 257 -21.73 2.42 23.57
N ARG A 258 -21.62 2.74 24.87
CA ARG A 258 -22.73 3.25 25.68
C ARG A 258 -22.96 4.73 25.45
N SER A 259 -21.89 5.52 25.39
CA SER A 259 -21.98 6.97 25.15
C SER A 259 -21.93 7.34 23.66
N GLN A 260 -21.82 6.36 22.76
CA GLN A 260 -21.62 6.54 21.32
C GLN A 260 -20.43 7.45 20.99
N GLN A 261 -19.37 7.37 21.79
CA GLN A 261 -18.15 8.12 21.55
C GLN A 261 -17.11 7.24 20.89
N ILE A 262 -16.52 7.77 19.82
CA ILE A 262 -15.40 7.18 19.12
C ILE A 262 -14.28 8.20 19.19
N LYS A 263 -13.09 7.78 19.62
CA LYS A 263 -11.89 8.59 19.55
C LYS A 263 -10.92 7.98 18.56
N VAL A 264 -10.58 8.76 17.55
CA VAL A 264 -9.69 8.35 16.46
C VAL A 264 -8.49 9.28 16.44
N VAL A 265 -7.30 8.71 16.36
CA VAL A 265 -6.05 9.46 16.28
C VAL A 265 -5.18 8.90 15.16
N GLU A 266 -4.11 9.61 14.83
CA GLU A 266 -3.10 9.10 13.89
C GLU A 266 -2.53 7.74 14.36
N GLY A 267 -2.27 6.87 13.38
CA GLY A 267 -1.56 5.61 13.60
C GLY A 267 -0.07 5.83 13.85
N ASN A 268 0.72 4.79 13.63
CA ASN A 268 2.16 4.84 13.82
C ASN A 268 2.94 5.28 12.55
N TYR A 269 2.25 5.65 11.47
CA TYR A 269 2.82 6.01 10.17
C TYR A 269 4.05 6.93 10.27
N PHE A 270 3.92 8.10 10.91
CA PHE A 270 5.01 9.07 11.02
C PHE A 270 6.18 8.63 11.92
N SER A 271 5.95 7.66 12.80
CA SER A 271 7.02 7.07 13.62
C SER A 271 7.79 5.95 12.90
N LYS A 272 7.14 5.27 11.95
CA LYS A 272 7.70 4.15 11.19
C LYS A 272 8.29 4.58 9.85
N VAL A 273 7.78 5.65 9.27
CA VAL A 273 8.26 6.23 8.01
C VAL A 273 9.18 7.39 8.35
N SER A 274 10.48 7.21 8.12
CA SER A 274 11.49 8.23 8.36
C SER A 274 11.81 9.08 7.13
N THR A 275 11.37 8.66 5.95
CA THR A 275 11.77 9.26 4.67
C THR A 275 10.56 9.81 3.95
N PHE A 276 10.43 11.13 3.97
CA PHE A 276 9.45 11.90 3.21
C PHE A 276 10.14 12.67 2.10
N LEU A 277 9.41 13.03 1.05
CA LEU A 277 9.89 14.05 0.12
C LEU A 277 9.88 15.41 0.83
N GLU A 278 10.95 16.19 0.68
CA GLU A 278 10.97 17.59 1.11
C GLU A 278 9.99 18.38 0.23
N GLU A 279 8.92 18.89 0.84
CA GLU A 279 7.97 19.78 0.18
C GLU A 279 8.36 21.23 0.45
N ASP A 280 8.41 22.07 -0.59
CA ASP A 280 8.45 23.52 -0.38
C ASP A 280 7.15 23.93 0.33
N ALA A 281 7.25 24.54 1.51
CA ALA A 281 6.12 25.21 2.14
C ALA A 281 5.58 26.25 1.15
N LYS A 282 4.30 26.10 0.75
CA LYS A 282 3.61 27.08 -0.08
C LYS A 282 3.53 28.44 0.61
#